data_AF-A0A7V6BDH4-F1
#
_entry.id   AF-A0A7V6BDH4-F1
#
_cell.length_a   1.000
_cell.length_b   1.000
_cell.length_c   1.000
_cell.angle_alpha   90.00
_cell.angle_beta   90.00
_cell.angle_gamma   90.00
#
_symmetry.space_group_name_H-M   'P 1'
#
loop_
_entity.id
_entity.type
_entity.pdbx_description
1 polymer ?
#
loop_
_entity_poly.entity_id
_entity_poly.type
_entity_poly.pdbx_seq_one_letter_code
_entity_poly.pdbx_strand_id
1 'polypeptide(L)'
;MKEIKSVETLKEFLGTAKKRGAVVGLVPTMGYLHDGHISLIRAAKKHAGKNGVVVVSIYVNPLQFGPNEDFKKYPRDLKRDRRICMD
;
A
#
# COMPACT_ATOMS: atom_id res chain seq x y z
N MET A 1 -2.86 12.22 0.83
CA MET A 1 -2.97 10.78 0.49
C MET A 1 -4.04 10.60 -0.59
N LYS A 2 -3.86 9.70 -1.57
CA LYS A 2 -4.87 9.38 -2.60
C LYS A 2 -5.19 7.88 -2.54
N GLU A 3 -6.47 7.53 -2.47
CA GLU A 3 -6.93 6.14 -2.59
C GLU A 3 -7.15 5.82 -4.08
N ILE A 4 -6.56 4.73 -4.56
CA ILE A 4 -6.66 4.29 -5.96
C ILE A 4 -7.11 2.83 -5.95
N LYS A 5 -8.16 2.51 -6.72
CA LYS A 5 -8.82 1.19 -6.72
C LYS A 5 -8.65 0.39 -8.00
N SER A 6 -8.03 0.96 -9.03
CA SER A 6 -7.81 0.32 -10.32
C SER A 6 -6.34 0.35 -10.69
N VAL A 7 -5.91 -0.68 -11.44
CA VAL A 7 -4.52 -0.81 -11.90
C VAL A 7 -4.21 0.28 -12.93
N GLU A 8 -5.19 0.64 -13.76
CA GLU A 8 -5.09 1.63 -14.83
C GLU A 8 -4.79 3.01 -14.25
N THR A 9 -5.60 3.46 -13.28
CA THR A 9 -5.39 4.76 -12.62
C THR A 9 -4.10 4.80 -11.82
N LEU A 10 -3.66 3.67 -11.25
CA LEU A 10 -2.36 3.59 -10.57
C LEU A 10 -1.21 3.75 -11.58
N LYS A 11 -1.28 3.07 -12.73
CA LYS A 11 -0.28 3.19 -13.80
C LYS A 11 -0.16 4.61 -14.33
N GLU A 12 -1.27 5.29 -14.57
CA GLU A 12 -1.29 6.69 -14.99
C GLU A 12 -0.63 7.61 -13.97
N PHE A 13 -1.02 7.48 -12.70
CA PHE A 13 -0.47 8.28 -11.61
C PHE A 13 1.05 8.08 -11.46
N LEU A 14 1.51 6.82 -11.46
CA LEU A 14 2.94 6.49 -11.38
C LEU A 14 3.69 6.87 -12.64
N GLY A 15 3.06 6.86 -13.82
CA GLY A 15 3.64 7.34 -15.06
C GLY A 15 4.05 8.81 -14.97
N THR A 16 3.17 9.66 -14.44
CA THR A 16 3.48 11.08 -14.18
C THR A 16 4.59 11.23 -13.13
N ALA A 17 4.55 10.45 -12.05
CA ALA A 17 5.58 10.46 -11.03
C ALA A 17 6.97 10.04 -11.57
N LYS A 18 7.01 9.05 -12.47
CA LYS A 18 8.25 8.61 -13.11
C LYS A 18 8.80 9.66 -14.07
N LYS A 19 7.95 10.35 -14.84
CA LYS A 19 8.36 11.44 -15.75
C LYS A 19 9.06 12.59 -15.03
N ARG A 20 8.69 12.88 -13.78
CA ARG A 20 9.36 13.89 -12.92
C ARG A 20 10.58 13.34 -12.17
N GLY A 21 11.02 12.10 -12.44
CA GLY A 21 12.15 11.47 -11.77
C GLY A 21 11.91 11.08 -10.31
N ALA A 22 10.65 10.94 -9.86
CA ALA A 22 10.36 10.57 -8.48
C ALA A 22 10.71 9.10 -8.20
N VAL A 23 11.35 8.86 -7.05
CA VAL A 23 11.53 7.51 -6.50
C VAL A 23 10.17 7.00 -5.98
N VAL A 24 9.82 5.77 -6.35
CA VAL A 24 8.59 5.12 -5.90
C VAL A 24 8.93 4.02 -4.90
N GLY A 25 8.57 4.21 -3.63
CA GLY A 25 8.60 3.17 -2.61
C GLY A 25 7.29 2.39 -2.59
N LEU A 26 7.36 1.06 -2.48
CA LEU A 26 6.19 0.19 -2.39
C LEU A 26 6.22 -0.58 -1.06
N VAL A 27 5.09 -0.57 -0.35
CA VAL A 27 4.84 -1.42 0.83
C VAL A 27 3.64 -2.31 0.50
N PRO A 28 3.86 -3.56 0.06
CA PRO A 28 2.78 -4.48 -0.23
C PRO A 28 2.20 -5.08 1.05
N THR A 29 0.88 -5.04 1.21
CA THR A 29 0.21 -5.56 2.41
C THR A 29 -1.11 -6.27 2.06
N MET A 30 -1.61 -7.08 2.99
CA MET A 30 -2.97 -7.60 2.96
C MET A 30 -3.95 -6.76 3.79
N GLY A 31 -3.56 -5.56 4.24
CA GLY A 31 -4.36 -4.71 5.12
C GLY A 31 -4.26 -5.09 6.60
N TYR A 32 -5.20 -4.59 7.40
CA TYR A 32 -5.21 -4.68 8.86
C TYR A 32 -3.89 -4.24 9.48
N LEU A 33 -3.48 -3.02 9.15
CA LEU A 33 -2.14 -2.49 9.38
C LEU A 33 -1.82 -2.38 10.88
N HIS A 34 -0.54 -2.44 11.23
CA HIS A 34 -0.06 -2.36 12.61
C HIS A 34 1.33 -1.72 12.63
N ASP A 35 1.96 -1.58 13.79
CA ASP A 35 3.22 -0.84 13.94
C ASP A 35 4.36 -1.36 13.05
N GLY A 36 4.42 -2.68 12.83
CA GLY A 36 5.32 -3.27 11.83
C GLY A 36 5.10 -2.73 10.41
N HIS A 37 3.86 -2.54 9.97
CA HIS A 37 3.57 -1.93 8.67
C HIS A 37 3.93 -0.43 8.66
N ILE A 38 3.66 0.28 9.75
CA ILE A 38 3.96 1.70 9.90
C ILE A 38 5.47 1.95 9.80
N SER A 39 6.29 1.07 10.39
CA SER A 39 7.76 1.18 10.30
C SER A 39 8.25 1.05 8.86
N LEU A 40 7.67 0.13 8.08
CA LEU A 40 7.97 -0.02 6.64
C LEU A 40 7.53 1.19 5.82
N ILE A 41 6.34 1.75 6.11
CA ILE A 41 5.87 2.99 5.46
C ILE A 41 6.83 4.15 5.74
N ARG A 42 7.28 4.30 7.00
CA ARG A 42 8.26 5.34 7.38
C ARG A 42 9.59 5.13 6.68
N ALA A 43 10.08 3.89 6.61
CA ALA A 43 11.29 3.56 5.88
C ALA A 43 11.15 3.88 4.38
N ALA A 44 10.03 3.51 3.76
CA ALA A 44 9.74 3.84 2.36
C ALA A 44 9.68 5.35 2.12
N LYS A 45 9.04 6.13 3.00
CA LYS A 45 9.01 7.61 2.95
C LYS A 45 10.43 8.18 2.99
N LYS A 46 11.29 7.67 3.88
CA LYS A 46 12.70 8.11 3.99
C LYS A 46 13.49 7.83 2.70
N HIS A 47 13.36 6.65 2.12
CA HIS A 47 14.07 6.28 0.88
C HIS A 47 13.55 7.02 -0.35
N ALA A 48 12.23 7.22 -0.44
CA ALA A 48 11.62 7.95 -1.54
C ALA A 48 11.99 9.45 -1.52
N GLY A 49 12.26 10.00 -0.33
CA GLY A 49 12.65 11.39 -0.15
C GLY A 49 11.50 12.38 -0.41
N LYS A 50 11.80 13.67 -0.33
CA LYS A 50 10.79 14.75 -0.43
C LYS A 50 10.03 14.77 -1.76
N ASN A 51 10.67 14.34 -2.85
CA ASN A 51 10.09 14.35 -4.20
C ASN A 51 9.53 12.97 -4.62
N GLY A 52 9.65 11.97 -3.75
CA GLY A 52 9.22 10.60 -4.02
C GLY A 52 7.73 10.37 -3.85
N VAL A 53 7.33 9.12 -4.08
CA VAL A 53 5.98 8.61 -3.86
C VAL A 53 6.08 7.32 -3.06
N VAL A 54 5.22 7.16 -2.06
CA VAL A 54 5.04 5.86 -1.39
C VAL A 54 3.67 5.31 -1.76
N VAL A 55 3.65 4.06 -2.20
CA VAL A 55 2.44 3.28 -2.48
C VAL A 55 2.33 2.21 -1.40
N VAL A 56 1.18 2.15 -0.74
CA VAL A 56 0.82 1.05 0.16
C VAL A 56 -0.30 0.29 -0.52
N SER A 57 -0.07 -0.98 -0.88
CA SER A 57 -1.15 -1.80 -1.44
C SER A 57 -1.86 -2.54 -0.32
N ILE A 58 -3.19 -2.62 -0.42
CA ILE A 58 -4.04 -3.38 0.50
C ILE A 58 -4.84 -4.35 -0.37
N TYR A 59 -4.42 -5.60 -0.39
CA TYR A 59 -5.09 -6.65 -1.15
C TYR A 59 -4.92 -8.00 -0.44
N VAL A 60 -6.00 -8.54 0.11
CA VAL A 60 -6.01 -9.90 0.66
C VAL A 60 -6.02 -10.86 -0.53
N ASN A 61 -4.86 -11.40 -0.89
CA ASN A 61 -4.69 -12.21 -2.09
C ASN A 61 -5.23 -13.63 -1.86
N PRO A 62 -6.35 -14.05 -2.49
CA PRO A 62 -6.92 -15.38 -2.27
C PRO A 62 -5.97 -16.52 -2.63
N LEU A 63 -5.05 -16.29 -3.58
CA LEU A 63 -4.08 -17.29 -4.02
C LEU A 63 -3.01 -17.61 -2.98
N GLN A 64 -2.89 -16.78 -1.92
CA GLN A 64 -1.97 -17.02 -0.80
C GLN A 64 -2.62 -17.84 0.32
N PHE A 65 -3.88 -18.27 0.17
CA PHE A 65 -4.60 -19.06 1.16
C PHE A 65 -4.90 -20.45 0.62
N GLY A 66 -4.55 -21.48 1.38
CA GLY A 66 -4.95 -22.87 1.14
C GLY A 66 -6.44 -23.13 1.39
N PRO A 67 -6.98 -24.30 0.98
CA PRO A 67 -8.41 -24.61 1.08
C PRO A 67 -9.01 -24.52 2.49
N ASN A 68 -8.20 -24.78 3.53
CA ASN A 68 -8.62 -24.79 4.93
C ASN A 68 -8.06 -23.60 5.74
N GLU A 69 -7.41 -22.65 5.08
CA GLU A 69 -6.91 -21.44 5.73
C GLU A 69 -8.00 -20.38 5.85
N ASP A 70 -7.68 -19.32 6.57
CA ASP A 70 -8.64 -18.40 7.15
C ASP A 70 -8.98 -17.20 6.25
N PHE A 71 -8.90 -17.34 4.92
CA PHE A 71 -9.19 -16.26 3.96
C PHE A 71 -10.50 -15.50 4.26
N LYS A 72 -11.57 -16.25 4.58
CA LYS A 72 -12.88 -15.68 4.91
C LYS A 72 -12.89 -14.90 6.22
N LYS A 73 -12.05 -15.29 7.18
CA LYS A 73 -11.94 -14.67 8.52
C LYS A 73 -10.84 -13.61 8.58
N TYR A 74 -9.97 -13.53 7.56
CA TYR A 74 -8.89 -12.56 7.51
C TYR A 74 -9.43 -11.14 7.75
N PRO A 75 -8.87 -10.39 8.72
CA PRO A 75 -9.45 -9.14 9.16
C PRO A 75 -9.36 -8.08 8.07
N ARG A 76 -10.44 -7.31 7.90
CA ARG A 76 -10.56 -6.27 6.86
C ARG A 76 -11.18 -5.02 7.46
N ASP A 77 -10.37 -3.98 7.64
CA ASP A 77 -10.84 -2.65 8.05
C ASP A 77 -10.11 -1.56 7.25
N LEU A 78 -10.54 -1.36 6.01
CA LEU A 78 -9.97 -0.38 5.10
C LEU A 78 -10.06 1.05 5.65
N LYS A 79 -11.08 1.37 6.46
CA LYS A 79 -11.24 2.71 7.06
C LYS A 79 -10.17 2.98 8.11
N ARG A 80 -9.85 1.98 8.94
CA ARG A 80 -8.73 2.06 9.88
C ARG A 80 -7.39 2.12 9.17
N ASP A 81 -7.16 1.26 8.18
CA ASP A 81 -5.89 1.22 7.45
C ASP A 81 -5.64 2.53 6.69
N ARG A 82 -6.68 3.11 6.10
CA ARG A 82 -6.61 4.43 5.46
C ARG A 82 -6.21 5.52 6.44
N ARG A 83 -6.71 5.51 7.69
CA ARG A 83 -6.30 6.49 8.72
C ARG A 83 -4.82 6.34 9.05
N ILE A 84 -4.34 5.12 9.27
CA ILE A 84 -2.92 4.82 9.53
C ILE A 84 -2.02 5.34 8.39
N CYS A 85 -2.46 5.24 7.13
CA CYS A 85 -1.69 5.75 5.98
C CYS A 85 -1.68 7.28 5.85
N MET A 86 -2.58 8.00 6.54
CA MET A 86 -2.58 9.47 6.56
C MET A 86 -1.61 10.05 7.59
N ASP A 87 -1.26 9.28 8.61
CA ASP A 87 -0.29 9.62 9.64
C ASP A 87 1.17 9.53 9.13
#